data_AF-A0A382L087-F1
#
_entry.id   AF-A0A382L087-F1
#
_cell.length_a   1.000
_cell.length_b   1.000
_cell.length_c   1.000
_cell.angle_alpha   90.00
_cell.angle_beta   90.00
_cell.angle_gamma   90.00
#
_symmetry.space_group_name_H-M   'P 1'
#
loop_
_entity.id
_entity.type
_entity.pdbx_description
1 polymer ?
#
loop_
_entity_poly.entity_id
_entity_poly.type
_entity_poly.pdbx_seq_one_letter_code
_entity_poly.pdbx_strand_id
1 'polypeptide(L)' 'MPDNSIDLIVTDPPYPVIGGGSNVNDDVGRPRGILKKNDGKIFKHNDLHISSWINQCYRVLNDKTHLYIM' A
#
# COMPACT_ATOMS: atom_id res chain seq x y z
N MET A 1 19.56 -0.95 -8.09
CA MET A 1 19.45 0.12 -9.10
C MET A 1 20.47 1.20 -8.80
N PRO A 2 21.11 1.80 -9.80
CA PRO A 2 21.99 2.94 -9.61
C PRO A 2 21.25 4.13 -8.96
N ASP A 3 22.02 5.01 -8.34
CA ASP A 3 21.50 6.30 -7.87
C ASP A 3 21.17 7.16 -9.08
N ASN A 4 20.20 8.08 -8.97
CA ASN A 4 19.81 8.99 -10.05
C ASN A 4 19.58 8.25 -11.39
N SER A 5 18.68 7.27 -11.39
CA SER A 5 18.39 6.43 -12.55
C SER A 5 16.92 6.40 -12.97
N ILE A 6 16.07 7.16 -12.27
CA ILE A 6 14.62 7.17 -12.48
C ILE A 6 14.10 8.61 -12.58
N ASP A 7 13.35 8.88 -13.64
CA ASP A 7 12.76 10.20 -13.92
C ASP A 7 11.36 10.39 -13.31
N LEU A 8 10.69 9.31 -12.90
CA LEU A 8 9.35 9.36 -12.33
C LEU A 8 9.09 8.11 -11.49
N ILE A 9 8.58 8.31 -10.28
CA ILE A 9 8.02 7.24 -9.46
C ILE A 9 6.53 7.51 -9.29
N VAL A 10 5.69 6.54 -9.65
CA VAL A 10 4.26 6.54 -9.33
C VAL A 10 3.96 5.22 -8.64
N THR A 11 3.48 5.28 -7.41
CA THR A 11 3.21 4.09 -6.61
C THR A 11 1.94 4.24 -5.79
N ASP A 12 1.24 3.11 -5.63
CA ASP A 12 0.09 2.92 -4.76
C ASP A 12 0.44 1.77 -3.80
N PRO A 13 1.29 2.04 -2.78
CA PRO A 13 1.76 1.01 -1.88
C PRO A 13 0.59 0.51 -1.01
N PRO A 14 0.55 -0.77 -0.63
CA PRO A 14 -0.49 -1.30 0.24
C PRO A 14 -0.63 -0.50 1.55
N TYR A 15 -1.78 0.10 1.79
CA TYR A 15 -2.07 0.75 3.06
C TYR A 15 -2.40 -0.25 4.17
N PRO A 16 -2.20 0.15 5.43
CA PRO A 16 -2.83 -0.51 6.56
C PRO A 16 -4.34 -0.55 6.38
N VAL A 17 -4.94 -1.72 6.55
CA VAL A 17 -6.39 -1.88 6.48
C VAL A 17 -6.95 -2.33 7.82
N ILE A 18 -8.18 -1.92 8.10
CA ILE A 18 -8.90 -2.36 9.29
C ILE A 18 -9.37 -3.81 9.16
N GLY A 19 -9.33 -4.56 10.25
CA GLY A 19 -9.74 -5.98 10.29
C GLY A 19 -11.25 -6.17 10.50
N GLY A 20 -12.10 -5.46 9.75
CA GLY A 20 -13.55 -5.53 9.92
C GLY A 20 -14.31 -5.70 8.59
N GLY A 21 -15.57 -6.14 8.66
CA GLY A 21 -16.46 -6.24 7.50
C GLY A 21 -16.61 -7.63 6.88
N SER A 22 -15.89 -8.65 7.37
CA SER A 22 -16.13 -10.05 6.97
C SER A 22 -17.06 -10.82 7.92
N ASN A 23 -17.41 -10.26 9.08
CA ASN A 23 -18.36 -10.89 10.02
C ASN A 23 -19.77 -10.44 9.64
N VAL A 24 -20.59 -11.36 9.15
CA VAL A 24 -21.97 -11.08 8.74
C VAL A 24 -22.86 -12.16 9.34
N ASN A 25 -23.90 -11.75 10.07
CA ASN A 25 -25.14 -12.53 10.10
C ASN A 25 -25.76 -12.33 8.71
N ASP A 26 -25.81 -13.38 7.89
CA ASP A 26 -26.14 -13.32 6.45
C ASP A 26 -27.52 -12.69 6.15
N ASP A 27 -28.35 -12.48 7.18
CA ASP A 27 -29.70 -11.92 7.11
C ASP A 27 -29.79 -10.45 6.64
N VAL A 28 -28.68 -9.70 6.64
CA VAL A 28 -28.69 -8.23 6.38
C VAL A 28 -28.19 -7.86 4.97
N GLY A 29 -27.83 -8.84 4.13
CA GLY A 29 -27.50 -8.61 2.71
C GLY A 29 -26.35 -7.61 2.44
N ARG A 30 -25.42 -7.44 3.39
CA ARG A 30 -24.32 -6.46 3.26
C ARG A 30 -23.32 -6.90 2.17
N PRO A 31 -22.85 -5.97 1.31
CA PRO A 31 -21.80 -6.27 0.34
C PRO A 31 -20.53 -6.76 1.05
N ARG A 32 -20.02 -7.93 0.63
CA ARG A 32 -18.74 -8.43 1.11
C ARG A 32 -17.61 -7.70 0.37
N GLY A 33 -16.67 -7.14 1.13
CA GLY A 33 -15.46 -6.53 0.57
C GLY A 33 -14.45 -7.58 0.09
N ILE A 34 -13.25 -7.12 -0.31
CA ILE A 34 -12.13 -7.98 -0.74
C ILE A 34 -11.54 -8.85 0.39
N LEU A 35 -11.92 -8.58 1.64
CA LEU A 35 -11.41 -9.25 2.83
C LEU A 35 -11.97 -10.67 2.95
N LYS A 36 -11.07 -11.67 2.94
CA LYS A 36 -11.42 -13.07 3.23
C LYS A 36 -11.52 -13.36 4.73
N LYS A 37 -10.87 -12.54 5.56
CA LYS A 37 -10.81 -12.66 7.02
C LYS A 37 -10.73 -11.26 7.64
N ASN A 38 -11.11 -11.15 8.90
CA ASN A 38 -11.03 -9.93 9.72
C ASN A 38 -9.67 -9.82 10.44
N ASP A 39 -8.58 -9.98 9.70
CA ASP A 39 -7.21 -9.96 10.24
C ASP A 39 -6.40 -8.71 9.83
N GLY A 40 -7.04 -7.78 9.10
CA GLY A 40 -6.40 -6.55 8.63
C GLY A 40 -5.30 -6.78 7.60
N LYS A 41 -5.25 -7.97 6.98
CA LYS A 41 -4.23 -8.35 5.99
C LYS A 41 -4.88 -8.70 4.65
N ILE A 42 -4.65 -7.84 3.66
CA ILE A 42 -4.98 -8.16 2.25
C ILE A 42 -3.75 -8.74 1.55
N PHE A 43 -2.58 -8.17 1.82
CA PHE A 43 -1.29 -8.58 1.27
C PHE A 43 -0.41 -9.13 2.38
N LYS A 44 0.63 -9.88 2.01
CA LYS A 44 1.65 -10.37 2.95
C LYS A 44 2.29 -9.20 3.73
N HIS A 45 2.52 -8.09 3.03
CA HIS A 45 3.11 -6.86 3.55
C HIS A 45 2.21 -5.67 3.21
N ASN A 46 1.33 -5.29 4.13
CA ASN A 46 0.49 -4.08 4.09
C ASN A 46 0.67 -3.22 5.35
N ASP A 47 1.75 -3.50 6.06
CA ASP A 47 2.19 -2.95 7.34
C ASP A 47 3.60 -2.33 7.22
N LEU A 48 4.10 -2.16 6.00
CA LEU A 48 5.37 -1.50 5.73
C LEU A 48 5.24 0.00 6.01
N HIS A 49 6.01 0.48 6.96
CA HIS A 49 6.08 1.90 7.24
C HIS A 49 6.82 2.65 6.11
N ILE A 50 6.35 3.83 5.73
CA ILE A 50 6.92 4.62 4.62
C ILE A 50 8.41 4.91 4.80
N SER A 51 8.86 5.11 6.05
CA SER A 51 10.28 5.35 6.36
C SER A 51 11.19 4.18 5.99
N SER A 52 10.65 2.96 5.85
CA SER A 52 11.42 1.78 5.47
C SER A 52 11.86 1.81 4.00
N TRP A 53 11.22 2.60 3.14
CA TRP A 53 11.49 2.57 1.69
C TRP A 53 11.62 3.93 1.02
N ILE A 54 11.10 5.02 1.59
CA ILE A 54 11.11 6.35 0.96
C ILE A 54 12.53 6.84 0.62
N ASN A 55 13.52 6.51 1.45
CA ASN A 55 14.91 6.86 1.20
C ASN A 55 15.49 6.13 -0.02
N GLN A 56 15.01 4.92 -0.33
CA GLN A 56 15.40 4.20 -1.53
C GLN A 56 14.80 4.83 -2.78
N CYS A 57 13.57 5.34 -2.69
CA CYS A 57 12.97 6.12 -3.78
C CYS A 57 13.77 7.40 -4.03
N TYR A 58 14.12 8.15 -2.99
CA TYR A 58 14.95 9.35 -3.12
C TYR A 58 16.30 9.04 -3.76
N ARG A 59 16.98 7.98 -3.30
CA ARG A 59 18.30 7.58 -3.83
C ARG A 59 18.29 7.34 -5.35
N VAL A 60 17.22 6.72 -5.88
CA VAL A 60 17.16 6.38 -7.32
C VAL A 60 16.54 7.48 -8.18
N LEU A 61 15.86 8.45 -7.57
CA LEU A 61 15.13 9.51 -8.28
C LEU A 61 16.10 10.60 -8.74
N ASN A 62 16.00 11.02 -10.00
CA ASN A 62 16.79 12.11 -10.56
C ASN A 62 16.47 13.46 -9.91
N ASP A 63 17.46 14.34 -9.84
CA ASP A 63 17.28 15.72 -9.39
C ASP A 63 16.16 16.43 -10.19
N LYS A 64 15.32 17.19 -9.49
CA LYS A 64 14.19 17.96 -10.06
C LYS A 64 13.14 17.11 -10.77
N THR A 65 12.96 15.87 -10.35
CA THR A 65 11.89 15.00 -10.84
C THR A 65 10.86 14.70 -9.75
N HIS A 66 9.82 13.92 -10.10
CA HIS A 66 8.64 13.77 -9.26
C HIS A 66 8.43 12.35 -8.77
N LEU A 67 7.92 12.26 -7.55
CA LEU A 67 7.41 11.03 -6.95
C LEU A 67 5.97 11.27 -6.51
N TYR A 68 5.07 10.40 -6.95
CA TYR A 68 3.67 10.39 -6.58
C TYR A 68 3.41 9.12 -5.78
N ILE A 69 3.00 9.29 -4.53
CA ILE A 69 2.50 8.22 -3.67
C ILE A 69 1.01 8.48 -3.53
N MET A 70 0.21 7.51 -3.95
CA MET A 70 -1.20 7.50 -3.63
C MET A 70 -1.33 7.05 -2.18
#